data_AF-A0A926BZL7-F1
#
_entry.id   AF-A0A926BZL7-F1
#
_cell.length_a   1.000
_cell.length_b   1.000
_cell.length_c   1.000
_cell.angle_alpha   90.00
_cell.angle_beta   90.00
_cell.angle_gamma   90.00
#
_symmetry.space_group_name_H-M   'P 1'
#
loop_
_entity.id
_entity.type
_entity.pdbx_description
1 polymer ?
#
loop_
_entity_poly.entity_id
_entity_poly.type
_entity_poly.pdbx_seq_one_letter_code
_entity_poly.pdbx_strand_id
1 'polypeptide(L)'
;PFGLLNEMVKIRGIHLWLTVPFYTIIAWVFNTMEVVGDTSENPFENSINDVPLTAICRNVEIDLREMLGETDLPPRMKAVENILM
;
A
#
# COMPACT_ATOMS: atom_id res chain seq x y z
N PRO A 1 -10.94 5.97 20.62
CA PRO A 1 -12.27 5.31 20.54
C PRO A 1 -12.79 4.76 21.88
N PHE A 2 -12.77 5.56 22.97
CA PHE A 2 -13.26 5.13 24.29
C PHE A 2 -14.76 5.40 24.52
N GLY A 3 -15.41 6.16 23.64
CA GLY A 3 -16.83 6.52 23.76
C GLY A 3 -17.80 5.32 23.69
N LEU A 4 -17.43 4.27 22.95
CA LEU A 4 -18.21 3.03 22.86
C LEU A 4 -18.25 2.23 24.17
N LEU A 5 -17.24 2.40 25.05
CA LEU A 5 -17.23 1.71 26.35
C LEU A 5 -18.42 2.13 27.22
N ASN A 6 -18.78 3.41 27.20
CA ASN A 6 -19.94 3.90 27.96
C ASN A 6 -21.26 3.30 27.46
N GLU A 7 -21.39 3.02 26.17
CA GLU A 7 -22.58 2.38 25.61
C GLU A 7 -22.59 0.86 25.85
N MET A 8 -21.43 0.20 25.74
CA MET A 8 -21.32 -1.24 26.00
C MET A 8 -21.50 -1.59 27.49
N VAL A 9 -21.09 -0.72 28.42
CA VAL A 9 -21.29 -0.89 29.87
C VAL A 9 -22.77 -0.78 30.27
N LYS A 10 -23.58 0.01 29.54
CA LYS A 10 -25.04 0.09 29.76
C LYS A 10 -25.74 -1.23 29.43
N ILE A 11 -25.21 -2.00 28.48
CA ILE A 11 -25.73 -3.32 28.10
C ILE A 11 -25.11 -4.38 29.03
N ARG A 12 -25.67 -4.54 30.23
CA ARG A 12 -25.20 -5.54 31.21
C ARG A 12 -25.42 -6.96 30.67
N GLY A 13 -24.40 -7.83 30.78
CA GLY A 13 -24.50 -9.25 30.44
C GLY A 13 -23.32 -9.78 29.62
N ILE A 14 -23.53 -10.87 28.90
CA ILE A 14 -22.50 -11.56 28.08
C ILE A 14 -21.97 -10.70 26.92
N HIS A 15 -22.71 -9.64 26.55
CA HIS A 15 -22.38 -8.69 25.48
C HIS A 15 -21.17 -7.80 25.80
N LEU A 16 -20.76 -7.69 27.07
CA LEU A 16 -19.61 -6.89 27.46
C LEU A 16 -18.30 -7.42 26.83
N TRP A 17 -18.23 -8.75 26.62
CA TRP A 17 -17.12 -9.40 25.91
C TRP A 17 -17.04 -9.03 24.42
N LEU A 18 -18.13 -8.58 23.79
CA LEU A 18 -18.13 -8.11 22.40
C LEU A 18 -17.39 -6.78 22.24
N THR A 19 -17.18 -6.04 23.33
CA THR A 19 -16.38 -4.81 23.33
C THR A 19 -14.97 -5.03 22.77
N VAL A 20 -14.35 -6.18 23.08
CA VAL A 20 -12.99 -6.52 22.65
C VAL A 20 -12.89 -6.62 21.13
N PRO A 21 -13.64 -7.49 20.41
CA PRO A 21 -13.55 -7.58 18.96
C PRO A 21 -13.97 -6.28 18.26
N PHE A 22 -14.98 -5.56 18.76
CA PHE A 22 -15.36 -4.27 18.18
C PHE A 22 -14.24 -3.23 18.30
N TYR A 23 -13.59 -3.14 19.46
CA TYR A 23 -12.48 -2.22 19.65
C TYR A 23 -11.28 -2.62 18.78
N THR A 24 -10.98 -3.91 18.68
CA THR A 24 -9.92 -4.42 17.81
C THR A 24 -10.17 -4.06 16.34
N ILE A 25 -11.39 -4.21 15.84
CA ILE A 25 -11.73 -3.83 14.46
C ILE A 25 -11.53 -2.33 14.25
N ILE A 26 -12.03 -1.50 15.16
CA ILE A 26 -11.89 -0.04 15.06
C ILE A 26 -10.41 0.35 15.09
N ALA A 27 -9.65 -0.19 16.04
CA ALA A 27 -8.21 0.06 16.16
C ALA A 27 -7.47 -0.39 14.89
N TRP A 28 -7.83 -1.55 14.33
CA TRP A 28 -7.28 -2.04 13.09
C TRP A 28 -7.55 -1.10 11.91
N VAL A 29 -8.78 -0.58 11.77
CA VAL A 29 -9.11 0.39 10.71
C VAL A 29 -8.25 1.65 10.80
N PHE A 30 -8.11 2.23 12.00
CA PHE A 30 -7.27 3.42 12.18
C PHE A 30 -5.78 3.13 11.92
N ASN A 31 -5.28 1.99 12.40
CA ASN A 31 -3.90 1.58 12.15
C ASN A 31 -3.64 1.34 10.66
N THR A 32 -4.55 0.70 9.94
CA THR A 32 -4.44 0.50 8.49
C THR A 32 -4.48 1.84 7.75
N MET A 33 -5.33 2.77 8.17
CA MET A 33 -5.37 4.11 7.59
C MET A 33 -4.04 4.86 7.73
N GLU A 34 -3.39 4.76 8.89
CA GLU A 34 -2.06 5.33 9.14
C GLU A 34 -0.99 4.71 8.23
N VAL A 35 -0.89 3.38 8.20
CA VAL A 35 0.09 2.67 7.35
C VAL A 35 -0.08 2.99 5.86
N VAL A 36 -1.34 3.05 5.40
CA VAL A 36 -1.62 3.44 4.00
C VAL A 36 -1.20 4.89 3.75
N GLY A 37 -1.42 5.79 4.71
CA GLY A 37 -0.95 7.17 4.66
C GLY A 37 0.58 7.27 4.51
N ASP A 38 1.31 6.57 5.38
CA ASP A 38 2.79 6.58 5.39
C ASP A 38 3.35 6.04 4.07
N THR A 39 2.82 4.93 3.56
CA THR A 39 3.23 4.37 2.26
C THR A 39 2.86 5.27 1.08
N SER A 40 1.81 6.09 1.21
CA SER A 40 1.40 7.04 0.17
C SER A 40 2.23 8.32 0.19
N GLU A 41 2.95 8.62 1.28
CA GLU A 41 3.77 9.83 1.40
C GLU A 41 5.03 9.75 0.52
N ASN A 42 5.62 8.56 0.39
CA ASN A 42 6.88 8.34 -0.34
C ASN A 42 6.73 7.31 -1.47
N PRO A 43 6.00 7.62 -2.56
CA PRO A 43 5.67 6.64 -3.60
C PRO A 43 6.84 6.27 -4.53
N PHE A 44 8.06 6.71 -4.25
CA PHE A 44 9.24 6.55 -5.11
C PHE A 44 10.42 5.87 -4.39
N GLU A 45 10.18 5.20 -3.26
CA GLU A 45 11.21 4.48 -2.50
C GLU A 45 11.54 3.10 -3.07
N ASN A 46 10.89 2.71 -4.18
CA ASN A 46 11.06 1.42 -4.83
C ASN A 46 10.59 0.25 -3.94
N SER A 47 9.58 0.51 -3.12
CA SER A 47 8.83 -0.50 -2.39
C SER A 47 7.86 -1.25 -3.30
N ILE A 48 7.32 -2.38 -2.83
CA ILE A 48 6.45 -3.27 -3.59
C ILE A 48 5.15 -2.58 -4.07
N ASN A 49 4.68 -1.59 -3.30
CA ASN A 49 3.45 -0.85 -3.60
C ASN A 49 3.72 0.51 -4.28
N ASP A 50 4.98 0.83 -4.53
CA ASP A 50 5.40 2.11 -5.08
C ASP A 50 5.25 2.14 -6.60
N VAL A 51 5.45 3.31 -7.20
CA VAL A 51 5.49 3.37 -8.66
C VAL A 51 6.77 2.68 -9.19
N PRO A 52 6.66 1.90 -10.28
CA PRO A 52 7.80 1.18 -10.84
C PRO A 52 8.70 2.12 -11.65
N LEU A 53 9.44 2.98 -10.94
CA LEU A 53 10.28 4.00 -11.55
C LEU A 53 11.37 3.38 -12.43
N THR A 54 11.90 2.21 -12.05
CA THR A 54 12.93 1.51 -12.82
C THR A 54 12.40 1.07 -14.16
N ALA A 55 11.20 0.47 -14.19
CA ALA A 55 10.54 0.09 -15.43
C ALA A 55 10.18 1.31 -16.30
N ILE A 56 9.71 2.40 -15.70
CA ILE A 56 9.42 3.65 -16.44
C ILE A 56 10.71 4.18 -17.08
N CYS A 57 11.80 4.29 -16.32
CA CYS A 57 13.09 4.73 -16.84
C CYS A 57 13.62 3.80 -17.94
N ARG A 58 13.46 2.48 -17.80
CA ARG A 58 13.82 1.51 -18.84
C ARG A 58 13.03 1.75 -20.12
N ASN A 59 11.73 2.00 -20.03
CA ASN A 59 10.91 2.27 -21.20
C ASN A 59 11.31 3.57 -21.88
N VAL A 60 11.54 4.64 -21.12
CA VAL A 60 12.05 5.91 -21.66
C VAL A 60 13.42 5.73 -22.32
N GLU A 61 14.31 4.93 -21.74
CA GLU A 61 15.61 4.60 -22.34
C GLU A 61 15.44 3.92 -23.70
N ILE A 62 14.53 2.94 -23.80
CA ILE A 62 14.23 2.24 -25.06
C ILE A 62 13.67 3.23 -26.09
N ASP A 63 12.68 4.04 -25.71
CA ASP A 63 12.03 5.01 -26.60
C ASP A 63 13.06 6.01 -27.16
N LEU A 64 13.98 6.50 -26.33
CA LEU A 64 15.04 7.42 -26.76
C LEU A 64 16.03 6.75 -27.73
N ARG A 65 16.44 5.51 -27.47
CA ARG A 65 17.35 4.77 -28.36
C ARG A 65 16.70 4.41 -29.70
N GLU A 66 15.42 4.08 -29.69
CA GLU A 66 14.62 3.86 -30.91
C GLU A 66 14.54 5.13 -31.76
N MET A 67 14.32 6.29 -31.13
CA MET A 67 14.32 7.59 -31.83
C MET A 67 15.69 7.94 -32.45
N LEU A 68 16.79 7.45 -31.86
CA LEU A 68 18.15 7.60 -32.37
C LEU A 68 18.52 6.57 -33.47
N GLY A 69 17.64 5.60 -33.74
CA GLY A 69 17.87 4.55 -34.75
C GLY A 69 18.82 3.44 -34.27
N GLU A 70 19.03 3.30 -32.97
CA GLU A 70 19.84 2.23 -32.40
C GLU A 70 19.09 0.88 -32.47
N THR A 71 19.79 -0.19 -32.82
CA THR A 71 19.22 -1.54 -32.90
C THR A 71 19.50 -2.39 -31.66
N ASP A 72 20.46 -1.98 -30.82
CA ASP A 72 20.78 -2.61 -29.55
C ASP A 72 19.98 -1.97 -28.41
N LEU A 73 18.73 -2.41 -28.27
CA LEU A 73 17.80 -1.91 -27.26
C LEU A 73 17.88 -2.76 -26.00
N PRO A 74 17.93 -2.15 -24.80
CA PRO A 74 17.87 -2.89 -23.57
C PRO A 74 16.50 -3.59 -23.43
N PRO A 75 16.44 -4.77 -22.77
CA PRO A 75 15.20 -5.50 -22.62
C PRO A 75 14.23 -4.77 -21.68
N ARG A 76 12.93 -4.83 -21.99
CA ARG A 76 11.87 -4.35 -21.09
C ARG A 76 11.93 -5.08 -19.76
N MET A 77 11.77 -4.33 -18.67
CA MET A 77 11.65 -4.90 -17.33
C MET A 77 10.42 -5.80 -17.26
N LYS A 78 10.58 -7.00 -16.72
CA LYS A 78 9.48 -7.95 -16.48
C LYS A 78 9.15 -7.95 -15.00
N ALA A 79 7.87 -8.17 -14.69
CA ALA A 79 7.44 -8.34 -13.31
C ALA A 79 8.08 -9.60 -12.71
N VAL A 80 8.56 -9.48 -11.47
CA VAL A 80 9.01 -10.60 -10.64
C VAL A 80 7.91 -10.84 -9.62
N GLU A 81 7.37 -12.06 -9.56
CA GLU A 81 6.28 -12.41 -8.62
C GLU A 81 5.04 -11.51 -8.72
N ASN A 82 4.71 -11.06 -9.94
CA ASN A 82 3.63 -10.10 -10.26
C ASN A 82 3.89 -8.65 -9.79
N ILE A 83 5.09 -8.32 -9.37
CA ILE A 83 5.49 -6.96 -8.98
C ILE A 83 6.46 -6.42 -10.04
N LEU A 84 6.15 -5.24 -10.58
CA LEU A 84 7.06 -4.51 -11.47
C LEU A 84 7.78 -3.46 -10.62
N MET A 85 9.11 -3.37 -10.77
CA MET A 85 9.98 -2.39 -10.10
C MET A 85 10.50 -1.36 -11.11
#